data_AF-S4P3K7-F1
#
_entry.id   AF-S4P3K7-F1
#
_cell.length_a   1.000
_cell.length_b   1.000
_cell.length_c   1.000
_cell.angle_alpha   90.00
_cell.angle_beta   90.00
_cell.angle_gamma   90.00
#
_symmetry.space_group_name_H-M   'P 1'
#
loop_
_entity.id
_entity.type
_entity.pdbx_description
1 polymer ?
#
loop_
_entity_poly.entity_id
_entity_poly.type
_entity_poly.pdbx_seq_one_letter_code
_entity_poly.pdbx_strand_id
1 'polypeptide(L)'
;PTANSAVPSEGGCTVCGRHFAPDRLPKHQEICRKTHTKKRKPFDVLKHRLAGTEAEPFINKLRKGTPSTTKVQQKNLNSNWRQKHEEF
;
A
#
# COMPACT_ATOMS: atom_id res chain seq x y z
N PRO A 1 -10.67 -18.37 -28.52
CA PRO A 1 -11.94 -17.61 -28.60
C PRO A 1 -12.62 -17.47 -27.22
N THR A 2 -12.29 -16.42 -26.49
CA THR A 2 -13.21 -15.79 -25.55
C THR A 2 -12.99 -14.28 -25.66
N ALA A 3 -14.06 -13.58 -26.03
CA ALA A 3 -14.05 -12.18 -26.40
C ALA A 3 -13.74 -11.31 -25.18
N ASN A 4 -12.72 -10.44 -25.31
CA ASN A 4 -12.57 -9.24 -24.50
C ASN A 4 -13.69 -8.27 -24.89
N SER A 5 -14.88 -8.47 -24.31
CA SER A 5 -15.98 -7.52 -24.43
C SER A 5 -15.64 -6.28 -23.60
N ALA A 6 -15.21 -5.23 -24.29
CA ALA A 6 -15.11 -3.88 -23.76
C ALA A 6 -16.51 -3.41 -23.32
N VAL A 7 -16.82 -3.58 -22.04
CA VAL A 7 -18.00 -2.98 -21.41
C VAL A 7 -17.70 -1.49 -21.20
N PRO A 8 -18.61 -0.57 -21.58
CA PRO A 8 -18.39 0.85 -21.40
C PRO A 8 -18.16 1.17 -19.92
N SER A 9 -17.07 1.88 -19.67
CA SER A 9 -16.69 2.42 -18.38
C SER A 9 -17.67 3.51 -17.95
N GLU A 10 -18.76 3.12 -17.29
CA GLU A 10 -19.75 4.07 -16.78
C GLU A 10 -19.91 3.85 -15.27
N GLY A 11 -19.14 4.61 -14.49
CA GLY A 11 -19.34 4.72 -13.04
C GLY A 11 -18.07 4.63 -12.21
N GLY A 12 -17.45 5.77 -11.94
CA GLY A 12 -16.47 5.90 -10.85
C GLY A 12 -17.15 5.89 -9.48
N CYS A 13 -16.43 5.49 -8.44
CA CYS A 13 -16.89 5.68 -7.07
C CYS A 13 -16.90 7.18 -6.71
N THR A 14 -18.04 7.74 -6.32
CA THR A 14 -18.16 9.15 -5.91
C THR A 14 -17.36 9.50 -4.64
N VAL A 15 -16.99 8.50 -3.84
CA VAL A 15 -16.25 8.70 -2.56
C VAL A 15 -14.74 8.72 -2.77
N CYS A 16 -14.20 7.88 -3.67
CA CYS A 16 -12.75 7.74 -3.85
C CYS A 16 -12.26 7.89 -5.28
N GLY A 17 -13.13 8.15 -6.25
CA GLY A 17 -12.80 8.38 -7.66
C GLY A 17 -12.30 7.16 -8.44
N ARG A 18 -12.20 5.98 -7.81
CA ARG A 18 -11.74 4.75 -8.47
C ARG A 18 -12.82 4.19 -9.41
N HIS A 19 -12.39 3.67 -10.56
CA HIS A 19 -13.25 3.06 -11.57
C HIS A 19 -13.39 1.55 -11.30
N PHE A 20 -14.61 1.03 -11.47
CA PHE A 20 -14.92 -0.38 -11.27
C PHE A 20 -15.80 -0.90 -12.40
N ALA A 21 -15.77 -2.20 -12.62
CA ALA A 21 -16.76 -2.87 -13.44
C ALA A 21 -18.17 -2.71 -12.80
N PRO A 22 -19.24 -2.66 -13.59
CA PRO A 22 -20.60 -2.35 -13.10
C PRO A 22 -21.09 -3.36 -12.06
N ASP A 23 -20.65 -4.61 -12.12
CA ASP A 23 -20.97 -5.66 -11.14
C ASP A 23 -20.32 -5.42 -9.76
N ARG A 24 -19.18 -4.71 -9.71
CA ARG A 24 -18.39 -4.49 -8.48
C ARG A 24 -18.62 -3.13 -7.86
N LEU A 25 -18.99 -2.13 -8.66
CA LEU A 25 -19.24 -0.77 -8.21
C LEU A 25 -20.23 -0.66 -7.03
N PRO A 26 -21.40 -1.33 -7.01
CA PRO A 26 -22.35 -1.19 -5.90
C PRO A 26 -21.76 -1.70 -4.57
N LYS A 27 -21.11 -2.87 -4.59
CA LYS A 27 -20.42 -3.42 -3.41
C LYS A 27 -19.29 -2.50 -2.95
N HIS A 28 -18.52 -1.98 -3.90
CA HIS A 28 -17.46 -1.03 -3.61
C HIS A 28 -17.99 0.24 -2.95
N GLN A 29 -19.05 0.87 -3.47
CA GLN A 29 -19.60 2.11 -2.92
C GLN A 29 -20.04 1.94 -1.46
N GLU A 30 -20.69 0.82 -1.13
CA GLU A 30 -21.11 0.52 0.24
C GLU A 30 -19.93 0.47 1.21
N ILE A 31 -18.88 -0.29 0.84
CA ILE A 31 -17.67 -0.45 1.66
C ILE A 31 -16.90 0.86 1.71
N CYS A 32 -16.70 1.50 0.56
CA CYS A 32 -15.92 2.73 0.44
C CYS A 32 -16.49 3.82 1.32
N ARG A 33 -17.83 4.00 1.34
CA ARG A 33 -18.50 4.94 2.24
C ARG A 33 -18.21 4.63 3.72
N LYS A 34 -18.32 3.36 4.13
CA LYS A 34 -18.03 2.93 5.53
C LYS A 34 -16.57 3.15 5.92
N THR A 35 -15.64 2.90 4.99
CA THR A 35 -14.20 3.06 5.24
C THR A 35 -13.74 4.51 5.20
N HIS A 36 -14.37 5.34 4.37
CA HIS A 36 -14.00 6.75 4.21
C HIS A 36 -14.46 7.61 5.39
N THR A 37 -15.61 7.29 5.99
CA THR A 37 -16.11 7.98 7.19
C THR A 37 -15.25 7.67 8.42
N LYS A 38 -14.80 6.42 8.58
CA LYS A 38 -13.98 6.00 9.73
C LYS A 38 -12.50 5.99 9.39
N LYS A 39 -11.82 7.14 9.55
CA LYS A 39 -10.35 7.22 9.49
C LYS A 39 -9.74 6.36 10.60
N ARG A 40 -9.17 5.20 10.23
CA ARG A 40 -8.45 4.33 11.16
C ARG A 40 -7.13 5.00 11.57
N LYS A 41 -6.69 4.75 12.81
CA LYS A 41 -5.37 5.22 13.26
C LYS A 41 -4.29 4.59 12.37
N PRO A 42 -3.25 5.36 11.96
CA PRO A 42 -2.09 4.79 11.30
C PRO A 42 -1.53 3.65 12.13
N PHE A 43 -1.25 2.53 11.48
CA PHE A 43 -0.63 1.39 12.12
C PHE A 43 0.85 1.71 12.35
N ASP A 44 1.25 1.74 13.62
CA ASP A 44 2.65 1.97 13.98
C ASP A 44 3.41 0.64 13.90
N VAL A 45 4.12 0.46 12.79
CA VAL A 45 4.94 -0.73 12.52
C VAL A 45 6.01 -0.95 13.58
N LEU A 46 6.58 0.12 14.13
CA LEU A 46 7.63 0.02 15.14
C LEU A 46 7.06 -0.49 16.45
N LYS A 47 5.93 0.08 16.87
CA LYS A 47 5.20 -0.40 18.05
C LYS A 47 4.82 -1.87 17.89
N HIS A 48 4.31 -2.27 16.71
CA HIS A 48 3.93 -3.66 16.49
C HIS A 48 5.13 -4.62 16.53
N ARG A 49 6.28 -4.23 15.98
CA ARG A 49 7.48 -5.06 15.99
C ARG A 49 8.08 -5.21 17.39
N LEU A 50 8.02 -4.16 18.21
CA LEU A 50 8.62 -4.13 19.54
C LEU A 50 7.67 -4.56 20.66
N ALA A 51 6.39 -4.75 20.36
CA ALA A 51 5.41 -5.24 21.33
C ALA A 51 5.87 -6.58 21.93
N GLY A 52 5.90 -6.67 23.26
CA GLY A 52 6.32 -7.87 23.97
C GLY A 52 7.83 -8.13 23.97
N THR A 53 8.64 -7.17 23.50
CA THR A 53 10.10 -7.19 23.64
C THR A 53 10.54 -6.23 24.74
N GLU A 54 11.72 -6.48 25.33
CA GLU A 54 12.38 -5.58 26.30
C GLU A 54 12.58 -4.15 25.76
N ALA A 55 12.50 -3.97 24.43
CA ALA A 55 12.65 -2.69 23.76
C ALA A 55 11.35 -1.85 23.70
N GLU A 56 10.20 -2.40 24.12
CA GLU A 56 8.91 -1.70 24.14
C GLU A 56 8.93 -0.33 24.87
N PRO A 57 9.51 -0.16 26.08
CA PRO A 57 9.55 1.14 26.76
C PRO A 57 10.41 2.19 26.02
N PHE A 58 11.25 1.77 25.07
CA PHE A 58 12.19 2.66 24.37
C PHE A 58 11.67 3.16 23.01
N ILE A 59 10.44 2.83 22.61
CA ILE A 59 9.85 3.24 21.32
C ILE A 59 9.97 4.76 21.06
N ASN A 60 9.66 5.60 22.05
CA ASN A 60 9.73 7.05 21.90
C ASN A 60 11.16 7.58 21.72
N LYS A 61 12.15 6.90 22.30
CA LYS A 61 13.56 7.26 22.22
C LYS A 61 14.12 6.89 20.85
N LEU A 62 13.74 5.71 20.33
CA LEU A 62 14.08 5.26 18.99
C LEU A 62 13.45 6.14 17.90
N ARG A 63 12.21 6.60 18.09
CA ARG A 63 11.54 7.52 17.17
C ARG A 63 12.23 8.90 17.08
N LYS A 64 12.74 9.42 18.20
CA LYS A 64 13.48 10.71 18.24
C LYS A 64 14.90 10.59 17.71
N GLY A 65 15.51 9.41 17.81
CA GLY A 65 16.88 9.16 17.36
C GLY A 65 17.04 8.85 15.87
N THR A 66 15.94 8.74 15.12
CA THR A 66 15.98 8.49 13.68
C THR A 66 15.69 9.79 12.94
N PRO A 67 16.69 10.61 12.56
CA PRO A 67 16.48 11.49 11.42
C PRO A 67 16.09 10.58 10.26
N SER A 68 15.03 10.93 9.55
CA SER A 68 14.61 10.30 8.30
C SER A 68 15.78 10.34 7.30
N THR A 69 16.70 9.39 7.44
CA THR A 69 17.91 9.20 6.63
C THR A 69 17.85 7.89 5.88
N THR A 70 16.68 7.28 5.79
CA THR A 70 16.31 6.59 4.57
C THR A 70 15.75 7.61 3.57
N LYS A 71 16.63 8.54 3.15
CA LYS A 71 16.96 8.51 1.72
C LYS A 71 17.45 7.08 1.50
N VAL A 72 16.51 6.18 1.22
CA VAL A 72 16.81 5.14 0.26
C VAL A 72 17.26 5.99 -0.92
N GLN A 73 18.57 6.17 -1.06
CA GLN A 73 19.12 6.41 -2.38
C GLN A 73 18.43 5.33 -3.17
N GLN A 74 17.49 5.73 -4.02
CA GLN A 74 17.04 4.87 -5.08
C GLN A 74 18.30 4.65 -5.91
N LYS A 75 19.20 3.78 -5.42
CA LYS A 75 20.18 3.12 -6.25
C LYS A 75 19.30 2.50 -7.28
N ASN A 76 19.37 3.06 -8.47
CA ASN A 76 18.67 2.58 -9.63
C ASN A 76 18.77 1.04 -9.58
N LEU A 77 17.65 0.36 -9.36
CA LEU A 77 17.61 -1.10 -9.35
C LEU A 77 17.64 -1.62 -10.80
N ASN A 78 18.32 -0.91 -11.72
CA ASN A 78 18.96 -1.52 -12.87
C ASN A 78 20.16 -2.36 -12.40
N SER A 79 19.92 -3.23 -11.42
CA SER A 79 20.78 -4.39 -11.21
C SER A 79 20.72 -5.19 -12.51
N ASN A 80 21.85 -5.35 -13.17
CA ASN A 80 22.08 -6.28 -14.28
C ASN A 80 21.91 -7.75 -13.83
N TRP A 81 20.84 -8.04 -13.08
CA TRP A 81 20.53 -9.35 -12.52
C TRP A 81 20.15 -10.33 -13.64
N ARG A 82 19.48 -9.83 -14.68
CA ARG A 82 19.19 -10.60 -15.90
C ARG A 82 20.47 -11.01 -16.62
N GLN A 83 21.43 -10.09 -16.74
CA GLN A 83 22.70 -10.33 -17.44
C GLN A 83 23.58 -11.36 -16.71
N LYS A 84 23.63 -11.31 -15.37
CA LYS A 84 24.38 -12.30 -14.56
C LYS A 84 23.79 -13.72 -14.61
N HIS A 85 22.55 -13.89 -15.04
CA HIS A 85 21.90 -15.21 -15.13
C HIS A 85 22.08 -15.88 -16.51
N GLU A 86 22.40 -15.11 -17.55
CA GLU A 86 22.65 -15.64 -18.90
C GLU A 86 24.12 -16.08 -19.10
N GLU A 87 25.01 -15.72 -18.18
CA GLU A 87 26.45 -16.03 -18.23
C GLU A 87 26.85 -17.30 -17.46
N PHE A 88 25.88 -18.02 -16.85
CA PHE A 88 26.08 -19.29 -16.16
C PHE A 88 25.37 -20.45 -16.86
#